data_AF-A0A5E7Y6Y3-F1
#
_entry.id   AF-A0A5E7Y6Y3-F1
#
_cell.length_a   1.000
_cell.length_b   1.000
_cell.length_c   1.000
_cell.angle_alpha   90.00
_cell.angle_beta   90.00
_cell.angle_gamma   90.00
#
_symmetry.space_group_name_H-M   'P 1'
#
loop_
_entity.id
_entity.type
_entity.pdbx_description
1 polymer ?
#
loop_
_entity_poly.entity_id
_entity_poly.type
_entity_poly.pdbx_seq_one_letter_code
_entity_poly.pdbx_strand_id
1 'polypeptide(L)'
;MTQSAPKPPIVENSRFPSGPLPPRAGAGLKTDHVDSILADDYRIGFLEVHAENYMGEGGPAHRALAAIRSEFPLSIHGVGLSIGSEEGIDTAHLERLARVVDRYQPSMVSEHLAWSSHDAGYFNDLLPVPYDRQTLDRVVAHISQIQDRLRRPILLENPSTYVAFEQSTMSETDFIREIAQKSGCGLLLDINNVFVSATNHGWKPMNYLRDFPLELVEEIHLAGHAEDVDDEGDLILIDAHDRPVADAVWKLYETVICQAGALPTLIEWDNDVPEWPVLRREARLADAILDRLGPASLLGSRHAAE
;
A
#
# COMPACT_ATOMS: atom_id res chain seq x y z
N MET A 1 12.44 4.23 -38.33
CA MET A 1 11.39 5.17 -37.92
C MET A 1 10.45 4.44 -36.98
N THR A 2 10.77 4.44 -35.69
CA THR A 2 9.90 3.89 -34.63
C THR A 2 8.80 4.92 -34.37
N GLN A 3 7.58 4.62 -34.81
CA GLN A 3 6.41 5.40 -34.42
C GLN A 3 6.23 5.23 -32.90
N SER A 4 6.28 6.33 -32.14
CA SER A 4 5.92 6.26 -30.72
C SER A 4 4.45 5.89 -30.63
N ALA A 5 4.12 4.96 -29.73
CA ALA A 5 2.72 4.69 -29.40
C ALA A 5 2.02 6.02 -29.02
N PRO A 6 0.76 6.23 -29.44
CA PRO A 6 0.02 7.41 -29.05
C PRO A 6 -0.08 7.45 -27.51
N LYS A 7 0.19 8.63 -26.91
CA LYS A 7 0.00 8.82 -25.47
C LYS A 7 -1.44 8.46 -25.11
N PRO A 8 -1.68 7.66 -24.06
CA PRO A 8 -3.04 7.39 -23.61
C PRO A 8 -3.74 8.72 -23.29
N PRO A 9 -5.04 8.86 -23.62
CA PRO A 9 -5.77 10.07 -23.29
C PRO A 9 -5.70 10.29 -21.78
N ILE A 10 -5.16 11.44 -21.39
CA ILE A 10 -5.20 11.93 -20.01
C ILE A 10 -6.68 12.04 -19.62
N VAL A 11 -7.03 11.68 -18.39
CA VAL A 11 -8.38 11.97 -17.86
C VAL A 11 -8.52 13.48 -17.70
N GLU A 12 -8.79 14.17 -18.81
CA GLU A 12 -9.11 15.59 -18.84
C GLU A 12 -10.41 15.80 -18.05
N ASN A 13 -10.40 16.74 -17.09
CA ASN A 13 -11.50 17.12 -16.19
C ASN A 13 -11.66 16.33 -14.87
N SER A 14 -10.63 15.66 -14.33
CA SER A 14 -10.74 15.23 -12.94
C SER A 14 -10.82 16.44 -11.99
N ARG A 15 -11.83 16.44 -11.11
CA ARG A 15 -12.03 17.46 -10.08
C ARG A 15 -10.98 17.42 -8.97
N PHE A 16 -10.20 16.33 -8.88
CA PHE A 16 -9.18 16.18 -7.85
C PHE A 16 -7.80 16.31 -8.52
N PRO A 17 -7.07 17.41 -8.29
CA PRO A 17 -5.67 17.50 -8.72
C PRO A 17 -4.84 16.40 -8.03
N SER A 18 -3.61 16.17 -8.48
CA SER A 18 -2.64 15.22 -7.90
C SER A 18 -2.11 15.66 -6.52
N GLY A 19 -2.97 16.25 -5.68
CA GLY A 19 -2.68 16.64 -4.31
C GLY A 19 -2.72 15.44 -3.34
N PRO A 20 -2.36 15.67 -2.07
CA PRO A 20 -2.33 14.60 -1.07
C PRO A 20 -3.72 13.99 -0.85
N LEU A 21 -3.76 12.72 -0.48
CA LEU A 21 -4.99 12.08 -0.06
C LEU A 21 -5.54 12.77 1.20
N PRO A 22 -6.88 12.86 1.35
CA PRO A 22 -7.45 13.36 2.59
C PRO A 22 -7.15 12.38 3.73
N PRO A 23 -6.97 12.84 4.98
CA PRO A 23 -6.80 11.98 6.15
C PRO A 23 -8.14 11.36 6.57
N ARG A 24 -8.71 10.56 5.66
CA ARG A 24 -9.99 9.84 5.77
C ARG A 24 -9.78 8.41 5.30
N ALA A 25 -10.72 7.55 5.68
CA ALA A 25 -10.74 6.17 5.25
C ALA A 25 -11.03 6.03 3.73
N GLY A 26 -10.25 5.16 3.09
CA GLY A 26 -10.40 4.67 1.73
C GLY A 26 -10.76 3.19 1.70
N ALA A 27 -10.96 2.65 0.51
CA ALA A 27 -11.12 1.21 0.30
C ALA A 27 -10.51 0.77 -1.04
N GLY A 28 -10.06 -0.49 -1.10
CA GLY A 28 -9.65 -1.11 -2.35
C GLY A 28 -10.82 -1.15 -3.35
N LEU A 29 -10.58 -0.66 -4.56
CA LEU A 29 -11.59 -0.65 -5.63
C LEU A 29 -11.58 -1.96 -6.40
N LYS A 30 -12.71 -2.67 -6.37
CA LYS A 30 -13.02 -3.75 -7.30
C LYS A 30 -14.11 -3.27 -8.28
N THR A 31 -14.02 -3.72 -9.53
CA THR A 31 -14.89 -3.23 -10.63
C THR A 31 -16.38 -3.39 -10.30
N ASP A 32 -16.75 -4.47 -9.60
CA ASP A 32 -18.13 -4.78 -9.22
C ASP A 32 -18.72 -3.75 -8.22
N HIS A 33 -17.89 -2.98 -7.53
CA HIS A 33 -18.34 -1.97 -6.57
C HIS A 33 -18.58 -0.59 -7.19
N VAL A 34 -18.19 -0.36 -8.45
CA VAL A 34 -18.17 0.97 -9.07
C VAL A 34 -19.55 1.64 -9.05
N ASP A 35 -20.59 0.93 -9.50
CA ASP A 35 -21.95 1.48 -9.53
C ASP A 35 -22.48 1.77 -8.12
N SER A 36 -22.20 0.87 -7.17
CA SER A 36 -22.58 1.02 -5.76
C SER A 36 -21.88 2.22 -5.11
N ILE A 37 -20.60 2.44 -5.38
CA ILE A 37 -19.82 3.57 -4.87
C ILE A 37 -20.32 4.89 -5.44
N LEU A 38 -20.56 4.96 -6.75
CA LEU A 38 -21.02 6.18 -7.42
C LEU A 38 -22.43 6.60 -6.98
N ALA A 39 -23.28 5.62 -6.63
CA ALA A 39 -24.64 5.86 -6.16
C ALA A 39 -24.74 6.08 -4.64
N ASP A 40 -23.65 5.90 -3.88
CA ASP A 40 -23.69 5.99 -2.42
C ASP A 40 -23.72 7.45 -1.93
N ASP A 41 -24.56 7.71 -0.94
CA ASP A 41 -24.59 8.99 -0.22
C ASP A 41 -23.34 9.15 0.67
N TYR A 42 -22.77 8.05 1.15
CA TYR A 42 -21.49 8.05 1.84
C TYR A 42 -20.35 8.19 0.84
N ARG A 43 -19.74 9.37 0.79
CA ARG A 43 -18.55 9.62 -0.02
C ARG A 43 -17.33 9.13 0.73
N ILE A 44 -16.74 8.03 0.28
CA ILE A 44 -15.47 7.51 0.82
C ILE A 44 -14.32 8.52 0.57
N GLY A 45 -13.27 8.47 1.40
CA GLY A 45 -12.14 9.40 1.35
C GLY A 45 -11.36 9.34 0.05
N PHE A 46 -11.02 8.12 -0.35
CA PHE A 46 -10.31 7.82 -1.59
C PHE A 46 -10.52 6.35 -1.95
N LEU A 47 -10.03 5.96 -3.12
CA LEU A 47 -10.03 4.58 -3.57
C LEU A 47 -8.62 4.19 -4.00
N GLU A 48 -8.26 2.95 -3.81
CA GLU A 48 -6.99 2.40 -4.29
C GLU A 48 -7.21 1.32 -5.34
N VAL A 49 -6.28 1.20 -6.28
CA VAL A 49 -6.25 0.12 -7.27
C VAL A 49 -4.86 -0.48 -7.39
N HIS A 50 -4.80 -1.79 -7.68
CA HIS A 50 -3.55 -2.41 -8.11
C HIS A 50 -3.22 -2.01 -9.55
N ALA A 51 -2.00 -1.55 -9.78
CA ALA A 51 -1.54 -1.04 -11.06
C ALA A 51 -1.66 -2.08 -12.18
N GLU A 52 -1.35 -3.34 -11.87
CA GLU A 52 -1.30 -4.50 -12.76
C GLU A 52 -2.64 -4.74 -13.46
N ASN A 53 -3.76 -4.48 -12.77
CA ASN A 53 -5.11 -4.58 -13.31
C ASN A 53 -5.40 -3.55 -14.43
N TYR A 54 -4.56 -2.53 -14.56
CA TYR A 54 -4.72 -1.41 -15.49
C TYR A 54 -3.53 -1.20 -16.42
N MET A 55 -2.59 -2.15 -16.48
CA MET A 55 -1.44 -2.08 -17.39
C MET A 55 -1.77 -2.41 -18.85
N GLY A 56 -3.00 -2.85 -19.13
CA GLY A 56 -3.53 -3.07 -20.47
C GLY A 56 -3.88 -1.77 -21.22
N GLU A 57 -4.21 -1.89 -22.51
CA GLU A 57 -4.44 -0.74 -23.39
C GLU A 57 -5.83 -0.07 -23.21
N GLY A 58 -6.75 -0.66 -22.45
CA GLY A 58 -8.10 -0.12 -22.26
C GLY A 58 -9.14 -1.14 -21.84
N GLY A 59 -10.42 -0.84 -22.12
CA GLY A 59 -11.54 -1.75 -21.88
C GLY A 59 -12.48 -1.29 -20.75
N PRO A 60 -13.41 -2.16 -20.32
CA PRO A 60 -14.39 -1.86 -19.28
C PRO A 60 -13.75 -1.37 -17.97
N ALA A 61 -12.67 -2.02 -17.51
CA ALA A 61 -11.93 -1.61 -16.31
C ALA A 61 -11.45 -0.15 -16.39
N HIS A 62 -10.82 0.24 -17.50
CA HIS A 62 -10.36 1.62 -17.69
C HIS A 62 -11.51 2.64 -17.74
N ARG A 63 -12.68 2.28 -18.30
CA ARG A 63 -13.84 3.17 -18.28
C ARG A 63 -14.37 3.37 -16.87
N ALA A 64 -14.45 2.28 -16.11
CA ALA A 64 -14.89 2.30 -14.72
C ALA A 64 -13.94 3.13 -13.85
N LEU A 65 -12.63 2.91 -13.94
CA LEU A 65 -11.63 3.68 -13.20
C LEU A 65 -11.61 5.16 -13.61
N ALA A 66 -11.81 5.49 -14.89
CA ALA A 66 -11.92 6.88 -15.33
C ALA A 66 -13.15 7.58 -14.71
N ALA A 67 -14.28 6.88 -14.61
CA ALA A 67 -15.47 7.41 -13.93
C ALA A 67 -15.20 7.64 -12.43
N ILE A 68 -14.62 6.66 -11.74
CA ILE A 68 -14.21 6.80 -10.34
C ILE A 68 -13.24 7.97 -10.15
N ARG A 69 -12.18 8.06 -10.95
CA ARG A 69 -11.15 9.10 -10.84
C ARG A 69 -11.70 10.51 -11.04
N SER A 70 -12.82 10.65 -11.75
CA SER A 70 -13.50 11.94 -11.93
C SER A 70 -14.21 12.42 -10.66
N GLU A 71 -14.57 11.48 -9.76
CA GLU A 71 -15.39 11.71 -8.56
C GLU A 71 -14.65 11.49 -7.23
N PHE A 72 -13.48 10.81 -7.24
CA PHE A 72 -12.69 10.50 -6.04
C PHE A 72 -11.17 10.67 -6.26
N PRO A 73 -10.40 11.00 -5.21
CA PRO A 73 -8.95 10.80 -5.18
C PRO A 73 -8.60 9.32 -5.36
N LEU A 74 -7.42 9.07 -5.95
CA LEU A 74 -6.96 7.72 -6.27
C LEU A 74 -5.57 7.48 -5.68
N SER A 75 -5.37 6.36 -5.01
CA SER A 75 -4.05 5.75 -4.77
C SER A 75 -3.82 4.64 -5.78
N ILE A 76 -2.57 4.43 -6.19
CA ILE A 76 -2.19 3.30 -7.07
C ILE A 76 -1.10 2.51 -6.38
N HIS A 77 -1.42 1.28 -6.04
CA HIS A 77 -0.50 0.33 -5.42
C HIS A 77 0.04 -0.63 -6.48
N GLY A 78 1.34 -0.85 -6.52
CA GLY A 78 1.98 -1.85 -7.39
C GLY A 78 2.42 -3.07 -6.60
N VAL A 79 2.31 -4.25 -7.20
CA VAL A 79 2.72 -5.53 -6.57
C VAL A 79 3.74 -6.30 -7.42
N GLY A 80 4.24 -5.69 -8.50
CA GLY A 80 4.92 -6.41 -9.58
C GLY A 80 6.31 -5.90 -9.94
N LEU A 81 6.80 -4.81 -9.35
CA LEU A 81 8.14 -4.29 -9.65
C LEU A 81 9.28 -5.07 -9.00
N SER A 82 8.99 -5.83 -7.93
CA SER A 82 10.00 -6.62 -7.22
C SER A 82 11.23 -5.78 -6.83
N ILE A 83 11.02 -4.71 -6.06
CA ILE A 83 12.06 -3.74 -5.69
C ILE A 83 13.29 -4.39 -5.04
N GLY A 84 13.13 -5.52 -4.37
CA GLY A 84 14.22 -6.29 -3.74
C GLY A 84 15.09 -7.11 -4.70
N SER A 85 14.72 -7.23 -5.98
CA SER A 85 15.35 -8.13 -6.98
C SER A 85 16.85 -7.92 -7.11
N GLU A 86 17.62 -9.00 -7.27
CA GLU A 86 19.06 -8.92 -7.56
C GLU A 86 19.36 -8.55 -9.02
N GLU A 87 18.42 -8.82 -9.93
CA GLU A 87 18.61 -8.67 -11.39
C GLU A 87 18.32 -7.25 -11.88
N GLY A 88 17.87 -6.36 -11.00
CA GLY A 88 17.42 -5.02 -11.33
C GLY A 88 15.90 -4.93 -11.55
N ILE A 89 15.42 -3.72 -11.81
CA ILE A 89 14.01 -3.45 -12.14
C ILE A 89 13.70 -3.83 -13.60
N ASP A 90 12.60 -4.57 -13.83
CA ASP A 90 12.05 -4.75 -15.17
C ASP A 90 11.56 -3.41 -15.75
N THR A 91 12.38 -2.85 -16.64
CA THR A 91 12.07 -1.57 -17.31
C THR A 91 10.77 -1.62 -18.11
N ALA A 92 10.37 -2.77 -18.68
CA ALA A 92 9.12 -2.89 -19.39
C ALA A 92 7.91 -2.84 -18.44
N HIS A 93 8.04 -3.42 -17.24
CA HIS A 93 7.06 -3.29 -16.17
C HIS A 93 6.96 -1.85 -15.68
N LEU A 94 8.10 -1.21 -15.38
CA LEU A 94 8.13 0.19 -14.95
C LEU A 94 7.48 1.13 -15.97
N GLU A 95 7.68 0.90 -17.27
CA GLU A 95 7.01 1.66 -18.32
C GLU A 95 5.49 1.43 -18.36
N ARG A 96 5.01 0.23 -18.01
CA ARG A 96 3.57 -0.02 -17.87
C ARG A 96 2.99 0.72 -16.67
N LEU A 97 3.63 0.63 -15.50
CA LEU A 97 3.24 1.41 -14.31
C LEU A 97 3.19 2.90 -14.62
N ALA A 98 4.22 3.43 -15.27
CA ALA A 98 4.29 4.84 -15.61
C ALA A 98 3.14 5.27 -16.54
N ARG A 99 2.70 4.43 -17.49
CA ARG A 99 1.51 4.74 -18.31
C ARG A 99 0.23 4.82 -17.48
N VAL A 100 0.08 3.96 -16.48
CA VAL A 100 -1.07 3.99 -15.56
C VAL A 100 -1.04 5.28 -14.73
N VAL A 101 0.11 5.60 -14.13
CA VAL A 101 0.31 6.83 -13.35
C VAL A 101 0.08 8.08 -14.20
N ASP A 102 0.65 8.13 -15.41
CA ASP A 102 0.47 9.24 -16.36
C ASP A 102 -1.00 9.43 -16.74
N ARG A 103 -1.74 8.34 -16.94
CA ARG A 103 -3.14 8.37 -17.35
C ARG A 103 -4.06 8.87 -16.25
N TYR A 104 -3.88 8.39 -15.03
CA TYR A 104 -4.81 8.63 -13.93
C TYR A 104 -4.36 9.72 -12.96
N GLN A 105 -3.10 10.13 -12.98
CA GLN A 105 -2.56 11.18 -12.11
C GLN A 105 -3.00 10.97 -10.65
N PRO A 106 -2.66 9.83 -10.02
CA PRO A 106 -3.13 9.51 -8.67
C PRO A 106 -2.51 10.45 -7.64
N SER A 107 -3.07 10.51 -6.44
CA SER A 107 -2.51 11.24 -5.31
C SER A 107 -1.25 10.56 -4.80
N MET A 108 -1.27 9.23 -4.65
CA MET A 108 -0.16 8.43 -4.15
C MET A 108 0.16 7.28 -5.10
N VAL A 109 1.40 6.81 -5.03
CA VAL A 109 1.86 5.58 -5.70
C VAL A 109 2.67 4.79 -4.68
N SER A 110 2.31 3.55 -4.43
CA SER A 110 2.98 2.67 -3.46
C SER A 110 3.44 1.37 -4.12
N GLU A 111 4.39 0.69 -3.49
CA GLU A 111 4.91 -0.63 -3.88
C GLU A 111 5.45 -1.38 -2.65
N HIS A 112 5.52 -2.71 -2.74
CA HIS A 112 6.05 -3.53 -1.67
C HIS A 112 7.58 -3.57 -1.64
N LEU A 113 8.12 -3.66 -0.42
CA LEU A 113 9.50 -4.12 -0.21
C LEU A 113 9.56 -5.65 -0.40
N ALA A 114 9.61 -6.10 -1.64
CA ALA A 114 9.58 -7.52 -1.95
C ALA A 114 10.50 -7.94 -3.08
N TRP A 115 10.85 -9.22 -3.08
CA TRP A 115 11.38 -9.93 -4.22
C TRP A 115 10.33 -10.90 -4.78
N SER A 116 10.02 -10.79 -6.07
CA SER A 116 9.27 -11.81 -6.81
C SER A 116 10.07 -12.20 -8.06
N SER A 117 10.38 -13.50 -8.21
CA SER A 117 11.07 -14.00 -9.41
C SER A 117 10.07 -14.20 -10.55
N HIS A 118 10.42 -13.76 -11.76
CA HIS A 118 9.50 -13.71 -12.91
C HIS A 118 9.20 -15.07 -13.57
N ASP A 119 9.70 -16.20 -13.07
CA ASP A 119 9.70 -17.48 -13.80
C ASP A 119 8.79 -18.59 -13.23
N ALA A 120 8.13 -18.39 -12.08
CA ALA A 120 7.35 -19.46 -11.45
C ALA A 120 6.06 -18.98 -10.75
N GLY A 121 5.18 -18.30 -11.49
CA GLY A 121 3.87 -17.88 -10.96
C GLY A 121 3.96 -16.73 -9.95
N TYR A 122 2.95 -15.88 -9.94
CA TYR A 122 2.78 -14.90 -8.87
C TYR A 122 2.52 -15.68 -7.58
N PHE A 123 3.52 -15.78 -6.72
CA PHE A 123 3.26 -16.01 -5.31
C PHE A 123 3.02 -14.62 -4.71
N ASN A 124 1.83 -14.42 -4.13
CA ASN A 124 1.54 -13.25 -3.30
C ASN A 124 2.44 -13.22 -2.06
N ASP A 125 3.09 -14.34 -1.74
CA ASP A 125 4.11 -14.44 -0.72
C ASP A 125 5.41 -13.79 -1.21
N LEU A 126 5.52 -12.50 -0.89
CA LEU A 126 6.72 -11.69 -1.04
C LEU A 126 7.90 -12.44 -0.42
N LEU A 127 8.86 -12.88 -1.25
CA LEU A 127 10.05 -13.53 -0.71
C LEU A 127 10.84 -12.49 0.09
N PRO A 128 11.22 -12.79 1.34
CA PRO A 128 11.94 -11.82 2.15
C PRO A 128 13.27 -11.46 1.48
N VAL A 129 13.81 -10.30 1.82
CA VAL A 129 15.15 -9.88 1.43
C VAL A 129 16.06 -9.87 2.66
N PRO A 130 17.36 -10.14 2.53
CA PRO A 130 18.28 -10.00 3.65
C PRO A 130 18.43 -8.51 4.01
N TYR A 131 18.27 -8.17 5.29
CA TYR A 131 18.40 -6.80 5.79
C TYR A 131 19.88 -6.49 6.04
N ASP A 132 20.62 -6.30 4.96
CA ASP A 132 22.04 -5.96 4.96
C ASP A 132 22.35 -4.73 4.12
N ARG A 133 23.61 -4.28 4.17
CA ARG A 133 24.00 -3.06 3.48
C ARG A 133 23.94 -3.18 1.95
N GLN A 134 24.23 -4.35 1.41
CA GLN A 134 24.24 -4.57 -0.03
C GLN A 134 22.82 -4.48 -0.60
N THR A 135 21.86 -5.11 0.08
CA THR A 135 20.45 -5.07 -0.26
C THR A 135 19.88 -3.67 -0.07
N LEU A 136 20.26 -2.97 1.00
CA LEU A 136 19.87 -1.57 1.24
C LEU A 136 20.28 -0.66 0.07
N ASP A 137 21.55 -0.69 -0.32
CA ASP A 137 22.07 0.17 -1.40
C ASP A 137 21.38 -0.15 -2.74
N ARG A 138 21.04 -1.43 -2.99
CA ARG A 138 20.28 -1.88 -4.17
C ARG A 138 18.85 -1.36 -4.18
N VAL A 139 18.10 -1.56 -3.09
CA VAL A 139 16.72 -1.11 -2.96
C VAL A 139 16.63 0.41 -3.10
N VAL A 140 17.56 1.16 -2.50
CA VAL A 140 17.64 2.63 -2.64
C VAL A 140 17.84 3.04 -4.10
N ALA A 141 18.71 2.34 -4.84
CA ALA A 141 18.92 2.61 -6.27
C ALA A 141 17.67 2.33 -7.10
N HIS A 142 16.95 1.24 -6.81
CA HIS A 142 15.71 0.88 -7.50
C HIS A 142 14.59 1.89 -7.24
N ILE A 143 14.39 2.31 -6.00
CA ILE A 143 13.40 3.34 -5.66
C ILE A 143 13.76 4.65 -6.36
N SER A 144 15.04 5.03 -6.38
CA SER A 144 15.49 6.23 -7.10
C SER A 144 15.16 6.15 -8.60
N GLN A 145 15.41 5.01 -9.24
CA GLN A 145 15.06 4.77 -10.64
C GLN A 145 13.54 4.87 -10.89
N ILE A 146 12.73 4.33 -9.99
CA ILE A 146 11.26 4.39 -10.09
C ILE A 146 10.79 5.83 -9.95
N GLN A 147 11.23 6.55 -8.92
CA GLN A 147 10.85 7.95 -8.67
C GLN A 147 11.30 8.87 -9.81
N ASP A 148 12.48 8.67 -10.37
CA ASP A 148 12.97 9.41 -11.54
C ASP A 148 12.05 9.20 -12.75
N ARG A 149 11.61 7.95 -12.97
CA ARG A 149 10.73 7.63 -14.09
C ARG A 149 9.31 8.16 -13.88
N LEU A 150 8.76 8.04 -12.68
CA LEU A 150 7.41 8.51 -12.34
C LEU A 150 7.35 10.02 -12.06
N ARG A 151 8.50 10.66 -11.86
CA ARG A 151 8.67 12.08 -11.51
C ARG A 151 7.93 12.48 -10.24
N ARG A 152 7.92 11.59 -9.26
CA ARG A 152 7.26 11.81 -7.96
C ARG A 152 7.81 10.84 -6.91
N PRO A 153 7.69 11.17 -5.61
CA PRO A 153 7.95 10.19 -4.57
C PRO A 153 6.94 9.04 -4.67
N ILE A 154 7.41 7.85 -4.30
CA ILE A 154 6.55 6.68 -4.05
C ILE A 154 6.50 6.41 -2.55
N LEU A 155 5.56 5.56 -2.13
CA LEU A 155 5.54 4.98 -0.79
C LEU A 155 6.08 3.56 -0.85
N LEU A 156 6.91 3.20 0.13
CA LEU A 156 7.35 1.83 0.33
C LEU A 156 6.54 1.19 1.45
N GLU A 157 5.96 0.04 1.17
CA GLU A 157 5.20 -0.75 2.15
C GLU A 157 6.06 -1.78 2.87
N ASN A 158 5.81 -1.98 4.17
CA ASN A 158 6.39 -3.06 4.94
C ASN A 158 5.77 -4.43 4.59
N PRO A 159 6.57 -5.47 4.33
CA PRO A 159 6.06 -6.77 3.93
C PRO A 159 5.52 -7.55 5.14
N SER A 160 4.67 -8.55 4.87
CA SER A 160 4.47 -9.69 5.77
C SER A 160 5.66 -10.64 5.68
N THR A 161 6.32 -10.97 6.81
CA THR A 161 7.45 -11.90 6.86
C THR A 161 7.11 -13.19 7.59
N TYR A 162 7.45 -14.31 6.97
CA TYR A 162 7.26 -15.66 7.52
C TYR A 162 8.58 -16.34 7.90
N VAL A 163 9.68 -15.90 7.26
CA VAL A 163 11.03 -16.44 7.47
C VAL A 163 12.01 -15.27 7.60
N ALA A 164 12.90 -15.36 8.57
CA ALA A 164 13.99 -14.39 8.74
C ALA A 164 15.29 -14.95 8.17
N PHE A 165 16.03 -14.13 7.42
CA PHE A 165 17.37 -14.51 6.95
C PHE A 165 18.40 -14.40 8.07
N GLU A 166 19.18 -15.45 8.29
CA GLU A 166 20.30 -15.44 9.25
C GLU A 166 21.36 -14.38 8.89
N GLN A 167 21.43 -13.99 7.62
CA GLN A 167 22.38 -13.01 7.09
C GLN A 167 21.98 -11.56 7.37
N SER A 168 20.75 -11.31 7.86
CA SER A 168 20.30 -9.96 8.20
C SER A 168 21.17 -9.37 9.32
N THR A 169 21.70 -8.17 9.06
CA THR A 169 22.56 -7.43 10.01
C THR A 169 21.86 -6.21 10.60
N MET A 170 20.64 -5.94 10.16
CA MET A 170 19.79 -4.82 10.58
C MET A 170 18.39 -5.33 10.94
N SER A 171 17.67 -4.60 11.79
CA SER A 171 16.24 -4.82 11.96
C SER A 171 15.47 -4.35 10.72
N GLU A 172 14.28 -4.88 10.50
CA GLU A 172 13.42 -4.44 9.39
C GLU A 172 13.08 -2.95 9.48
N THR A 173 12.75 -2.46 10.69
CA THR A 173 12.40 -1.06 10.89
C THR A 173 13.60 -0.13 10.64
N ASP A 174 14.82 -0.54 11.00
CA ASP A 174 16.03 0.20 10.66
C ASP A 174 16.31 0.18 9.16
N PHE A 175 16.10 -0.96 8.51
CA PHE A 175 16.28 -1.12 7.08
C PHE A 175 15.32 -0.22 6.28
N ILE A 176 14.03 -0.24 6.61
CA ILE A 176 13.00 0.61 6.00
C ILE A 176 13.29 2.10 6.27
N ARG A 177 13.69 2.45 7.50
CA ARG A 177 14.07 3.84 7.83
C ARG A 177 15.23 4.33 6.97
N GLU A 178 16.29 3.54 6.85
CA GLU A 178 17.46 3.91 6.03
C GLU A 178 17.10 4.02 4.54
N ILE A 179 16.21 3.15 4.03
CA ILE A 179 15.70 3.25 2.66
C ILE A 179 15.00 4.60 2.45
N ALA A 180 14.02 4.94 3.30
CA ALA A 180 13.25 6.17 3.17
C ALA A 180 14.16 7.41 3.28
N GLN A 181 15.09 7.42 4.23
CA GLN A 181 16.02 8.54 4.40
C GLN A 181 16.98 8.74 3.21
N LYS A 182 17.42 7.65 2.56
CA LYS A 182 18.37 7.72 1.44
C LYS A 182 17.72 7.98 0.10
N SER A 183 16.55 7.39 -0.14
CA SER A 183 15.83 7.51 -1.41
C SER A 183 14.85 8.68 -1.45
N GLY A 184 14.44 9.18 -0.29
CA GLY A 184 13.41 10.21 -0.16
C GLY A 184 11.99 9.70 -0.42
N CYS A 185 11.76 8.39 -0.45
CA CYS A 185 10.41 7.84 -0.53
C CYS A 185 9.66 8.05 0.80
N GLY A 186 8.34 8.14 0.72
CA GLY A 186 7.48 8.02 1.89
C GLY A 186 7.27 6.56 2.27
N LEU A 187 6.47 6.32 3.31
CA LEU A 187 6.12 4.97 3.75
C LEU A 187 4.62 4.74 3.74
N LEU A 188 4.26 3.52 3.39
CA LEU A 188 2.94 2.95 3.61
C LEU A 188 3.08 1.94 4.75
N LEU A 189 2.31 2.11 5.81
CA LEU A 189 2.32 1.18 6.94
C LEU A 189 1.11 0.25 6.83
N ASP A 190 1.35 -1.00 6.49
CA ASP A 190 0.34 -2.04 6.65
C ASP A 190 0.44 -2.61 8.09
N ILE A 191 -0.62 -2.42 8.87
CA ILE A 191 -0.68 -2.87 10.27
C ILE A 191 -1.02 -4.37 10.37
N ASN A 192 -1.73 -4.92 9.38
CA ASN A 192 -1.99 -6.34 9.29
C ASN A 192 -0.67 -7.12 9.10
N ASN A 193 0.22 -6.65 8.22
CA ASN A 193 1.54 -7.22 7.96
C ASN A 193 2.39 -7.22 9.23
N VAL A 194 2.33 -6.14 10.02
CA VAL A 194 2.98 -6.10 11.33
C VAL A 194 2.42 -7.17 12.26
N PHE A 195 1.11 -7.36 12.29
CA PHE A 195 0.48 -8.34 13.17
C PHE A 195 0.77 -9.78 12.75
N VAL A 196 0.71 -10.08 11.45
CA VAL A 196 1.05 -11.37 10.85
C VAL A 196 2.51 -11.70 11.16
N SER A 197 3.43 -10.81 10.82
CA SER A 197 4.88 -11.00 11.05
C SER A 197 5.21 -11.17 12.53
N ALA A 198 4.60 -10.37 13.41
CA ALA A 198 4.80 -10.48 14.85
C ALA A 198 4.33 -11.82 15.41
N THR A 199 3.18 -12.31 14.96
CA THR A 199 2.63 -13.59 15.39
C THR A 199 3.51 -14.75 14.91
N ASN A 200 3.83 -14.79 13.62
CA ASN A 200 4.55 -15.92 13.01
C ASN A 200 5.99 -16.07 13.54
N HIS A 201 6.63 -14.97 13.91
CA HIS A 201 7.98 -14.99 14.48
C HIS A 201 7.99 -14.93 16.02
N GLY A 202 6.83 -14.87 16.69
CA GLY A 202 6.71 -14.90 18.15
C GLY A 202 7.17 -13.64 18.90
N TRP A 203 7.10 -12.46 18.27
CA TRP A 203 7.45 -11.17 18.89
C TRP A 203 6.23 -10.27 19.05
N LYS A 204 6.41 -9.09 19.68
CA LYS A 204 5.29 -8.19 20.01
C LYS A 204 5.13 -7.13 18.92
N PRO A 205 3.95 -6.99 18.28
CA PRO A 205 3.72 -5.99 17.23
C PRO A 205 3.89 -4.55 17.75
N MET A 206 3.57 -4.31 19.02
CA MET A 206 3.79 -3.01 19.67
C MET A 206 5.26 -2.60 19.80
N ASN A 207 6.20 -3.54 19.74
CA ASN A 207 7.62 -3.20 19.68
C ASN A 207 7.98 -2.74 18.25
N TYR A 208 7.48 -3.43 17.22
CA TYR A 208 7.64 -3.00 15.83
C TYR A 208 7.17 -1.57 15.63
N LEU A 209 5.92 -1.28 16.00
CA LEU A 209 5.28 0.01 15.75
C LEU A 209 5.96 1.16 16.50
N ARG A 210 6.59 0.88 17.64
CA ARG A 210 7.39 1.87 18.37
C ARG A 210 8.68 2.21 17.63
N ASP A 211 9.27 1.21 17.01
CA ASP A 211 10.53 1.34 16.28
C ASP A 211 10.29 1.69 14.80
N PHE A 212 9.06 1.64 14.29
CA PHE A 212 8.74 2.03 12.92
C PHE A 212 8.80 3.56 12.78
N PRO A 213 9.38 4.11 11.70
CA PRO A 213 9.50 5.56 11.48
C PRO A 213 8.14 6.18 11.07
N LEU A 214 7.19 6.23 12.01
CA LEU A 214 5.83 6.74 11.79
C LEU A 214 5.80 8.17 11.24
N GLU A 215 6.82 8.98 11.53
CA GLU A 215 6.99 10.33 10.97
C GLU A 215 7.05 10.35 9.43
N LEU A 216 7.48 9.26 8.79
CA LEU A 216 7.58 9.12 7.33
C LEU A 216 6.35 8.44 6.70
N VAL A 217 5.37 8.02 7.51
CA VAL A 217 4.16 7.36 7.00
C VAL A 217 3.21 8.38 6.41
N GLU A 218 2.77 8.10 5.18
CA GLU A 218 1.81 8.92 4.43
C GLU A 218 0.49 8.18 4.16
N GLU A 219 0.48 6.85 4.23
CA GLU A 219 -0.71 6.00 4.04
C GLU A 219 -0.65 4.81 5.00
N ILE A 220 -1.80 4.36 5.48
CA ILE A 220 -1.94 3.16 6.32
C ILE A 220 -2.86 2.16 5.63
N HIS A 221 -2.50 0.88 5.63
CA HIS A 221 -3.40 -0.19 5.23
C HIS A 221 -3.87 -1.00 6.43
N LEU A 222 -5.13 -1.43 6.35
CA LEU A 222 -5.79 -2.32 7.31
C LEU A 222 -6.48 -3.45 6.54
N ALA A 223 -6.10 -4.67 6.86
CA ALA A 223 -6.68 -5.87 6.28
C ALA A 223 -7.01 -6.93 7.34
N GLY A 224 -7.65 -8.01 6.90
CA GLY A 224 -7.79 -9.25 7.67
C GLY A 224 -6.83 -10.32 7.18
N HIS A 225 -6.54 -11.30 8.05
CA HIS A 225 -5.63 -12.42 7.77
C HIS A 225 -6.30 -13.77 8.04
N ALA A 226 -5.84 -14.82 7.36
CA ALA A 226 -6.25 -16.18 7.63
C ALA A 226 -5.44 -16.80 8.78
N GLU A 227 -6.04 -17.77 9.46
CA GLU A 227 -5.38 -18.61 10.46
C GLU A 227 -5.21 -20.00 9.86
N ASP A 228 -4.03 -20.58 10.03
CA ASP A 228 -3.71 -21.97 9.70
C ASP A 228 -2.80 -22.57 10.79
N VAL A 229 -2.40 -23.82 10.62
CA VAL A 229 -1.44 -24.50 11.50
C VAL A 229 -0.26 -25.02 10.70
N ASP A 230 0.94 -24.91 11.27
CA ASP A 230 2.13 -25.50 10.67
C ASP A 230 2.23 -27.01 10.91
N ASP A 231 3.29 -27.64 10.40
CA ASP A 231 3.54 -29.08 10.55
C ASP A 231 3.72 -29.51 12.02
N GLU A 232 4.04 -28.57 12.93
CA GLU A 232 4.19 -28.81 14.37
C GLU A 232 2.88 -28.55 15.15
N GLY A 233 1.86 -28.01 14.46
CA GLY A 233 0.54 -27.70 15.01
C GLY A 233 0.45 -26.31 15.66
N ASP A 234 1.46 -25.47 15.47
CA ASP A 234 1.49 -24.10 15.97
C ASP A 234 0.72 -23.18 15.01
N LEU A 235 0.10 -22.13 15.57
CA LEU A 235 -0.68 -21.15 14.80
C LEU A 235 0.23 -20.38 13.85
N ILE A 236 -0.14 -20.35 12.57
CA ILE A 236 0.43 -19.48 11.56
C ILE A 236 -0.66 -18.58 11.00
N LEU A 237 -0.37 -17.28 10.88
CA LEU A 237 -1.25 -16.33 10.21
C LEU A 237 -0.82 -16.16 8.77
N ILE A 238 -1.77 -16.13 7.85
CA ILE A 238 -1.54 -15.93 6.41
C ILE A 238 -2.16 -14.60 6.01
N ASP A 239 -1.38 -13.82 5.27
CA ASP A 239 -1.73 -12.50 4.77
C ASP A 239 -2.72 -12.56 3.59
N ALA A 240 -3.92 -13.04 3.87
CA ALA A 240 -4.89 -13.44 2.84
C ALA A 240 -5.75 -12.29 2.31
N HIS A 241 -5.91 -11.21 3.09
CA HIS A 241 -6.75 -10.05 2.74
C HIS A 241 -8.16 -10.47 2.30
N ASP A 242 -8.73 -11.48 2.95
CA ASP A 242 -9.94 -12.19 2.53
C ASP A 242 -11.13 -12.02 3.49
N ARG A 243 -10.93 -11.30 4.59
CA ARG A 243 -11.89 -11.21 5.70
C ARG A 243 -11.83 -9.86 6.43
N PRO A 244 -12.80 -9.57 7.33
CA PRO A 244 -12.79 -8.33 8.09
C PRO A 244 -11.50 -8.10 8.86
N VAL A 245 -11.14 -6.84 9.03
CA VAL A 245 -10.01 -6.42 9.87
C VAL A 245 -10.18 -6.96 11.28
N ALA A 246 -9.16 -7.65 11.78
CA ALA A 246 -9.21 -8.29 13.10
C ALA A 246 -9.21 -7.26 14.24
N ASP A 247 -9.87 -7.57 15.36
CA ASP A 247 -9.91 -6.72 16.56
C ASP A 247 -8.52 -6.35 17.09
N ALA A 248 -7.53 -7.24 16.94
CA ALA A 248 -6.16 -6.98 17.33
C ALA A 248 -5.52 -5.91 16.44
N VAL A 249 -5.74 -5.97 15.13
CA VAL A 249 -5.27 -4.98 14.14
C VAL A 249 -5.92 -3.62 14.40
N TRP A 250 -7.22 -3.57 14.70
CA TRP A 250 -7.91 -2.33 15.10
C TRP A 250 -7.27 -1.67 16.33
N LYS A 251 -6.87 -2.44 17.35
CA LYS A 251 -6.21 -1.89 18.56
C LYS A 251 -4.82 -1.34 18.25
N LEU A 252 -4.07 -1.99 17.36
CA LEU A 252 -2.78 -1.48 16.89
C LEU A 252 -2.99 -0.17 16.12
N TYR A 253 -3.98 -0.12 15.23
CA TYR A 253 -4.36 1.08 14.49
C TYR A 253 -4.71 2.27 15.38
N GLU A 254 -5.53 2.08 16.42
CA GLU A 254 -5.82 3.14 17.40
C GLU A 254 -4.54 3.72 18.02
N THR A 255 -3.58 2.84 18.33
CA THR A 255 -2.30 3.25 18.91
C THR A 255 -1.46 4.03 17.89
N VAL A 256 -1.41 3.58 16.64
CA VAL A 256 -0.74 4.29 15.54
C VAL A 256 -1.34 5.68 15.36
N ILE A 257 -2.67 5.82 15.28
CA ILE A 257 -3.33 7.12 15.10
C ILE A 257 -3.10 8.06 16.29
N CYS A 258 -3.08 7.54 17.52
CA CYS A 258 -2.72 8.36 18.70
C CYS A 258 -1.30 8.94 18.61
N GLN A 259 -0.38 8.24 17.94
CA GLN A 259 1.01 8.69 17.80
C GLN A 259 1.20 9.55 16.54
N ALA A 260 0.76 9.04 15.39
CA ALA A 260 1.00 9.61 14.07
C ALA A 260 0.04 10.76 13.71
N GLY A 261 -1.15 10.79 14.31
CA GLY A 261 -2.26 11.64 13.90
C GLY A 261 -3.10 11.01 12.79
N ALA A 262 -4.09 11.76 12.31
CA ALA A 262 -4.95 11.30 11.22
C ALA A 262 -4.16 11.20 9.91
N LEU A 263 -4.19 10.02 9.29
CA LEU A 263 -3.57 9.72 8.01
C LEU A 263 -4.60 9.06 7.08
N PRO A 264 -4.42 9.14 5.74
CA PRO A 264 -5.17 8.31 4.81
C PRO A 264 -5.04 6.84 5.20
N THR A 265 -6.19 6.18 5.39
CA THR A 265 -6.22 4.77 5.81
C THR A 265 -7.07 3.95 4.86
N LEU A 266 -6.49 2.98 4.18
CA LEU A 266 -7.20 2.06 3.31
C LEU A 266 -7.73 0.85 4.10
N ILE A 267 -8.97 0.46 3.84
CA ILE A 267 -9.41 -0.93 4.08
C ILE A 267 -9.07 -1.75 2.84
N GLU A 268 -8.12 -2.65 3.00
CA GLU A 268 -7.68 -3.56 1.95
C GLU A 268 -8.44 -4.88 2.03
N TRP A 269 -8.83 -5.39 0.86
CA TRP A 269 -9.55 -6.66 0.72
C TRP A 269 -9.42 -7.17 -0.71
N ASP A 270 -8.69 -8.27 -0.88
CA ASP A 270 -8.28 -8.77 -2.18
C ASP A 270 -8.92 -10.08 -2.59
N ASN A 271 -9.15 -10.97 -1.64
CA ASN A 271 -9.76 -12.28 -1.87
C ASN A 271 -11.14 -12.32 -1.23
N ASP A 272 -12.04 -13.18 -1.73
CA ASP A 272 -13.41 -13.32 -1.21
C ASP A 272 -14.12 -11.98 -0.95
N VAL A 273 -13.92 -11.03 -1.89
CA VAL A 273 -14.31 -9.64 -1.75
C VAL A 273 -15.81 -9.54 -1.45
N PRO A 274 -16.20 -8.91 -0.32
CA PRO A 274 -17.59 -8.82 0.06
C PRO A 274 -18.27 -7.65 -0.66
N GLU A 275 -19.59 -7.66 -0.66
CA GLU A 275 -20.39 -6.55 -1.19
C GLU A 275 -20.01 -5.19 -0.57
N TRP A 276 -20.12 -4.13 -1.38
CA TRP A 276 -19.77 -2.76 -1.00
C TRP A 276 -20.26 -2.31 0.40
N PRO A 277 -21.50 -2.59 0.85
CA PRO A 277 -21.94 -2.18 2.19
C PRO A 277 -21.10 -2.74 3.35
N VAL A 278 -20.43 -3.88 3.14
CA VAL A 278 -19.53 -4.50 4.12
C VAL A 278 -18.21 -3.73 4.18
N LEU A 279 -17.53 -3.52 3.05
CA LEU A 279 -16.29 -2.72 3.00
C LEU A 279 -16.51 -1.30 3.50
N ARG A 280 -17.61 -0.67 3.08
CA ARG A 280 -18.00 0.67 3.55
C ARG A 280 -18.14 0.72 5.07
N ARG A 281 -18.64 -0.35 5.71
CA ARG A 281 -18.77 -0.38 7.16
C ARG A 281 -17.40 -0.35 7.83
N GLU A 282 -16.43 -1.15 7.37
CA GLU A 282 -15.05 -1.13 7.88
C GLU A 282 -14.41 0.26 7.68
N ALA A 283 -14.58 0.88 6.51
CA ALA A 283 -14.06 2.22 6.24
C ALA A 283 -14.66 3.26 7.20
N ARG A 284 -15.95 3.14 7.54
CA ARG A 284 -16.58 4.02 8.54
C ARG A 284 -16.07 3.80 9.96
N LEU A 285 -15.62 2.60 10.30
CA LEU A 285 -14.95 2.33 11.58
C LEU A 285 -13.59 3.02 11.63
N ALA A 286 -12.81 2.94 10.53
CA ALA A 286 -11.54 3.67 10.41
C ALA A 286 -11.74 5.19 10.51
N ASP A 287 -12.73 5.76 9.81
CA ASP A 287 -13.06 7.20 9.91
C ASP A 287 -13.44 7.59 11.35
N ALA A 288 -14.23 6.78 12.06
CA ALA A 288 -14.59 7.06 13.45
C ALA A 288 -13.37 7.06 14.40
N ILE A 289 -12.36 6.25 14.11
CA ILE A 289 -11.09 6.25 14.86
C ILE A 289 -10.26 7.50 14.51
N LEU A 290 -10.16 7.84 13.22
CA LEU A 290 -9.46 9.05 12.75
C LEU A 290 -10.06 10.31 13.39
N ASP A 291 -11.38 10.47 13.37
CA ASP A 291 -12.08 11.61 13.96
C ASP A 291 -11.87 11.71 15.48
N ARG A 292 -11.87 10.56 16.17
CA ARG A 292 -11.76 10.50 17.63
C ARG A 292 -10.34 10.72 18.13
N LEU A 293 -9.34 10.15 17.45
CA LEU A 293 -7.96 10.08 17.96
C LEU A 293 -6.99 10.98 17.18
N GLY A 294 -7.27 11.27 15.91
CA GLY A 294 -6.41 12.09 15.05
C GLY A 294 -6.04 13.46 15.63
N PRO A 295 -6.99 14.22 16.24
CA PRO A 295 -6.69 15.51 16.87
C PRO A 295 -5.75 15.42 18.09
N ALA A 296 -5.55 14.24 18.67
CA ALA A 296 -4.78 14.02 19.90
C ALA A 296 -3.34 13.53 19.64
N SER A 297 -2.84 13.65 18.41
CA SER A 297 -1.53 13.16 17.98
C SER A 297 -0.36 13.62 18.87
N LEU A 298 0.54 12.69 19.22
CA LEU A 298 1.78 12.98 19.94
C LEU A 298 2.88 13.56 19.05
N LEU A 299 2.87 13.33 17.74
CA LEU A 299 3.82 13.94 16.79
C LEU A 299 3.44 15.39 16.42
N GLY A 300 2.36 15.93 16.96
CA GLY A 300 1.84 17.26 16.66
C GLY A 300 0.95 17.28 15.40
N SER A 301 0.35 18.43 15.10
CA SER A 301 -0.48 18.60 13.91
C SER A 301 0.39 18.51 12.65
N ARG A 302 0.32 17.38 11.93
CA ARG A 302 0.76 17.33 10.53
C ARG A 302 -0.09 18.30 9.74
N HIS A 303 0.56 19.17 8.97
CA HIS A 303 0.00 20.38 8.37
C HIS A 303 -1.47 20.31 7.94
N ALA A 304 -2.29 21.17 8.54
CA ALA A 304 -3.32 21.87 7.77
C ALA A 304 -2.56 22.74 6.76
N ALA A 305 -2.42 22.26 5.53
CA ALA A 305 -1.96 23.10 4.43
C ALA A 305 -3.11 24.06 4.09
N GLU A 306 -2.93 25.34 4.41
CA GLU A 306 -3.70 26.46 3.83
C GLU A 306 -3.43 26.61 2.33
#